data_AF-A0A833X4K6-F1
#
_entry.id   AF-A0A833X4K6-F1
#
_cell.length_a   1.000
_cell.length_b   1.000
_cell.length_c   1.000
_cell.angle_alpha   90.00
_cell.angle_beta   90.00
_cell.angle_gamma   90.00
#
_symmetry.space_group_name_H-M   'P 1'
#
loop_
_entity.id
_entity.type
_entity.pdbx_description
1 polymer ?
#
loop_
_entity_poly.entity_id
_entity_poly.type
_entity_poly.pdbx_seq_one_letter_code
_entity_poly.pdbx_strand_id
1 'polypeptide(L)'
;MKRDQKQHRGDIDGQGSEEEEKDQSLPNPMQAAAASALAFSVGALVPLLAASFIKEYKVRVGMVVGAVSLALLVFGWLEALLGKVPAFKSVVRVLVGGLLAMAITFGLTKLIGSSGL
;
A
#
# COMPACT_ATOMS: atom_id res chain seq x y z
N MET A 1 -11.55 2.86 -53.63
CA MET A 1 -12.31 2.88 -52.37
C MET A 1 -11.92 1.63 -51.58
N LYS A 2 -11.26 1.81 -50.42
CA LYS A 2 -10.49 0.78 -49.71
C LYS A 2 -11.33 0.19 -48.55
N ARG A 3 -11.68 -1.10 -48.72
CA ARG A 3 -11.74 -2.18 -47.70
C ARG A 3 -12.46 -1.86 -46.38
N ASP A 4 -13.72 -2.28 -46.36
CA ASP A 4 -14.48 -2.71 -45.18
C ASP A 4 -13.76 -3.83 -44.42
N GLN A 5 -13.05 -3.48 -43.35
CA GLN A 5 -12.63 -4.44 -42.33
C GLN A 5 -13.28 -4.05 -41.00
N LYS A 6 -14.54 -4.48 -40.88
CA LYS A 6 -15.36 -4.38 -39.67
C LYS A 6 -14.93 -5.50 -38.72
N GLN A 7 -14.03 -5.23 -37.79
CA GLN A 7 -13.69 -6.18 -36.73
C GLN A 7 -13.41 -5.49 -35.39
N HIS A 8 -14.19 -5.93 -34.39
CA HIS A 8 -13.79 -6.15 -33.01
C HIS A 8 -13.50 -4.95 -32.09
N ARG A 9 -14.44 -4.64 -31.21
CA ARG A 9 -14.43 -5.09 -29.81
C ARG A 9 -15.74 -4.67 -29.14
N GLY A 10 -16.36 -5.60 -28.42
CA GLY A 10 -17.42 -5.27 -27.49
C GLY A 10 -16.81 -4.50 -26.33
N ASP A 11 -17.27 -3.28 -26.13
CA ASP A 11 -16.88 -2.43 -25.01
C ASP A 11 -17.55 -2.99 -23.74
N ILE A 12 -16.82 -3.87 -23.07
CA ILE A 12 -17.05 -4.18 -21.65
C ILE A 12 -16.28 -3.10 -20.88
N ASP A 13 -16.88 -1.92 -20.77
CA ASP A 13 -16.47 -0.90 -19.82
C ASP A 13 -17.59 -0.86 -18.77
N GLY A 14 -17.45 -1.57 -17.66
CA GLY A 14 -16.48 -1.19 -16.65
C GLY A 14 -17.24 -0.31 -15.68
N GLN A 15 -17.88 -0.96 -14.72
CA GLN A 15 -18.68 -0.39 -13.63
C GLN A 15 -17.81 0.62 -12.85
N GLY A 16 -17.80 1.87 -13.32
CA GLY A 16 -17.23 3.00 -12.63
C GLY A 16 -18.23 3.41 -11.58
N SER A 17 -18.00 2.96 -10.35
CA SER A 17 -18.66 3.46 -9.15
C SER A 17 -18.50 4.98 -9.08
N GLU A 18 -19.54 5.66 -9.55
CA GLU A 18 -20.19 6.83 -8.97
C GLU A 18 -19.42 7.45 -7.81
N GLU A 19 -18.72 8.56 -8.05
CA GLU A 19 -18.94 9.80 -7.29
C GLU A 19 -18.74 10.99 -8.25
N GLU A 20 -19.78 11.82 -8.28
CA GLU A 20 -20.06 12.89 -9.22
C GLU A 20 -19.24 14.16 -8.93
N GLU A 21 -18.81 14.80 -10.02
CA GLU A 21 -18.76 16.26 -10.26
C GLU A 21 -18.49 17.22 -9.06
N LYS A 22 -17.30 17.83 -9.01
CA LYS A 22 -17.20 19.30 -8.90
C LYS A 22 -15.82 19.88 -9.23
N ASP A 23 -15.87 20.77 -10.22
CA ASP A 23 -14.97 21.89 -10.49
C ASP A 23 -13.48 21.64 -10.73
N GLN A 24 -13.04 22.20 -11.85
CA GLN A 24 -11.65 22.45 -12.21
C GLN A 24 -10.99 23.36 -11.16
N SER A 25 -10.56 22.80 -10.03
CA SER A 25 -9.84 23.53 -9.00
C SER A 25 -8.62 22.73 -8.55
N LEU A 26 -7.50 23.43 -8.45
CA LEU A 26 -6.21 22.91 -8.03
C LEU A 26 -6.35 21.99 -6.80
N PRO A 27 -5.59 20.88 -6.70
CA PRO A 27 -5.63 20.01 -5.52
C PRO A 27 -5.43 20.83 -4.25
N ASN A 28 -6.48 20.98 -3.44
CA ASN A 28 -6.41 21.80 -2.24
C ASN A 28 -5.44 21.14 -1.24
N PRO A 29 -4.31 21.77 -0.85
CA PRO A 29 -3.27 21.12 -0.06
C PRO A 29 -3.80 20.56 1.27
N MET A 30 -4.79 21.23 1.86
CA MET A 30 -5.45 20.77 3.09
C MET A 30 -6.18 19.44 2.90
N GLN A 31 -6.86 19.26 1.77
CA GLN A 31 -7.58 18.04 1.43
C GLN A 31 -6.62 16.88 1.16
N ALA A 32 -5.52 17.14 0.44
CA ALA A 32 -4.48 16.15 0.19
C ALA A 32 -3.79 15.68 1.49
N ALA A 33 -3.51 16.61 2.41
CA ALA A 33 -2.96 16.29 3.73
C ALA A 33 -3.93 15.44 4.56
N ALA A 34 -5.21 15.81 4.61
CA ALA A 34 -6.24 15.05 5.33
C ALA A 34 -6.41 13.63 4.76
N ALA A 35 -6.48 13.49 3.43
CA ALA A 35 -6.55 12.19 2.78
C ALA A 35 -5.32 11.33 3.09
N SER A 36 -4.12 11.91 3.07
CA SER A 36 -2.87 11.20 3.40
C SER A 36 -2.83 10.76 4.87
N ALA A 37 -3.25 11.61 5.80
CA ALA A 37 -3.30 11.28 7.22
C ALA A 37 -4.27 10.13 7.49
N LEU A 38 -5.44 10.13 6.84
CA LEU A 38 -6.42 9.04 6.94
C LEU A 38 -5.87 7.75 6.32
N ALA A 39 -5.31 7.80 5.12
CA ALA A 39 -4.72 6.64 4.46
C ALA A 39 -3.60 6.02 5.30
N PHE A 40 -2.71 6.84 5.86
CA PHE A 40 -1.64 6.37 6.75
C PHE A 40 -2.20 5.76 8.03
N SER A 41 -3.17 6.43 8.66
CA SER A 41 -3.79 5.94 9.90
C SER A 41 -4.44 4.58 9.69
N VAL A 42 -5.23 4.43 8.62
CA VAL A 42 -5.88 3.16 8.27
C VAL A 42 -4.85 2.07 7.95
N GLY A 43 -3.79 2.42 7.19
CA GLY A 43 -2.71 1.48 6.89
C GLY A 43 -1.95 1.00 8.13
N ALA A 44 -1.73 1.89 9.12
CA ALA A 44 -1.04 1.58 10.36
C ALA A 44 -1.86 0.68 11.31
N LEU A 45 -3.18 0.64 11.18
CA LEU A 45 -4.03 -0.21 12.03
C LEU A 45 -3.71 -1.69 11.86
N VAL A 46 -3.39 -2.14 10.64
CA VAL A 46 -3.12 -3.57 10.35
C VAL A 46 -1.98 -4.14 11.22
N PRO A 47 -0.75 -3.57 11.19
CA PRO A 47 0.32 -4.04 12.08
C PRO A 47 0.09 -3.75 13.56
N LEU A 48 -0.59 -2.65 13.90
CA LEU A 48 -0.91 -2.34 15.30
C LEU A 48 -1.85 -3.39 15.92
N LEU A 49 -2.87 -3.81 15.18
CA LEU A 49 -3.77 -4.88 15.60
C LEU A 49 -3.02 -6.21 15.72
N ALA A 50 -2.16 -6.55 14.74
CA ALA A 50 -1.30 -7.74 14.83
C ALA A 50 -0.40 -7.73 16.07
N ALA A 51 0.11 -6.55 16.45
CA ALA A 51 0.97 -6.38 17.61
C ALA A 51 0.22 -6.38 18.96
N SER A 52 -1.07 -6.04 18.98
CA SER A 52 -1.84 -5.77 20.20
C SER A 52 -2.27 -7.04 20.93
N PHE A 53 -2.62 -8.11 20.20
CA PHE A 53 -3.22 -9.31 20.79
C PHE A 53 -2.22 -10.37 21.28
N ILE A 54 -0.90 -10.16 21.10
CA ILE A 54 0.12 -11.20 21.33
C ILE A 54 1.07 -10.80 22.46
N LYS A 55 1.06 -11.57 23.55
CA LYS A 55 1.93 -11.36 24.72
C LYS A 55 3.34 -11.90 24.54
N GLU A 56 3.51 -13.00 23.80
CA GLU A 56 4.82 -13.62 23.58
C GLU A 56 5.65 -12.83 22.55
N TYR A 57 6.85 -12.40 22.94
CA TYR A 57 7.66 -11.47 22.15
C TYR A 57 8.04 -12.05 20.78
N LYS A 58 8.48 -13.32 20.75
CA LYS A 58 8.89 -13.97 19.49
C LYS A 58 7.73 -14.13 18.51
N VAL A 59 6.56 -14.48 19.03
CA VAL A 59 5.34 -14.67 18.23
C VAL A 59 4.83 -13.32 17.72
N ARG A 60 4.87 -12.28 18.56
CA ARG A 60 4.45 -10.92 18.21
C ARG A 60 5.26 -10.36 17.05
N VAL A 61 6.59 -10.49 17.08
CA VAL A 61 7.45 -10.02 15.99
C VAL A 61 7.14 -10.77 14.70
N GLY A 62 6.99 -12.10 14.74
CA GLY A 62 6.62 -12.89 13.56
C GLY A 62 5.29 -12.47 12.96
N MET A 63 4.28 -12.21 13.81
CA MET A 63 2.95 -11.80 13.35
C MET A 63 2.96 -10.40 12.75
N VAL A 64 3.70 -9.45 13.34
CA VAL A 64 3.86 -8.10 12.79
C VAL A 64 4.53 -8.14 11.42
N VAL A 65 5.62 -8.91 11.27
CA VAL A 65 6.29 -9.06 9.98
C VAL A 65 5.36 -9.70 8.93
N GLY A 66 4.60 -10.73 9.33
CA GLY A 66 3.61 -11.37 8.45
C GLY A 66 2.49 -10.42 8.02
N ALA A 67 1.90 -9.68 8.98
CA ALA A 67 0.84 -8.72 8.73
C ALA A 67 1.31 -7.56 7.84
N VAL A 68 2.51 -7.02 8.08
CA VAL A 68 3.09 -5.98 7.22
C VAL A 68 3.40 -6.51 5.84
N SER A 69 3.94 -7.72 5.71
CA SER A 69 4.20 -8.32 4.39
C SER A 69 2.91 -8.45 3.58
N LEU A 70 1.83 -8.92 4.21
CA LEU A 70 0.51 -9.01 3.57
C LEU A 70 -0.03 -7.62 3.20
N ALA A 71 0.08 -6.64 4.09
CA ALA A 71 -0.31 -5.27 3.80
C ALA A 71 0.48 -4.70 2.60
N LEU A 72 1.81 -4.87 2.57
CA LEU A 72 2.66 -4.41 1.47
C LEU A 72 2.36 -5.09 0.14
N LEU A 73 1.96 -6.37 0.14
CA LEU A 73 1.48 -7.05 -1.06
C LEU A 73 0.21 -6.38 -1.61
N VAL A 74 -0.75 -6.11 -0.72
CA VAL A 74 -2.02 -5.45 -1.09
C VAL A 74 -1.76 -4.02 -1.55
N PHE A 75 -1.05 -3.22 -0.76
CA PHE A 75 -0.71 -1.84 -1.14
C PHE A 75 0.14 -1.76 -2.40
N GLY A 76 1.12 -2.64 -2.58
CA GLY A 76 1.93 -2.69 -3.80
C GLY A 76 1.11 -3.04 -5.05
N TRP A 77 0.06 -3.86 -4.89
CA TRP A 77 -0.89 -4.15 -5.96
C TRP A 77 -1.81 -2.96 -6.25
N LEU A 78 -2.36 -2.30 -5.21
CA LEU A 78 -3.13 -1.07 -5.38
C LEU A 78 -2.29 0.02 -6.05
N GLU A 79 -1.04 0.21 -5.64
CA GLU A 79 -0.11 1.17 -6.27
C GLU A 79 0.09 0.87 -7.76
N ALA A 80 0.19 -0.41 -8.14
CA ALA A 80 0.31 -0.78 -9.53
C ALA A 80 -0.96 -0.48 -10.33
N LEU A 81 -2.12 -0.75 -9.74
CA LEU A 81 -3.42 -0.55 -10.36
C LEU A 81 -3.70 0.93 -10.59
N LEU A 82 -3.45 1.76 -9.58
CA LEU A 82 -3.60 3.23 -9.67
C LEU A 82 -2.53 3.84 -10.57
N GLY A 83 -1.28 3.34 -10.52
CA GLY A 83 -0.15 3.86 -11.28
C GLY A 83 -0.07 3.37 -12.73
N LYS A 84 -0.90 2.41 -13.16
CA LYS A 84 -0.86 1.76 -14.48
C LYS A 84 0.53 1.21 -14.85
N VAL A 85 1.26 0.69 -13.86
CA VAL A 85 2.61 0.10 -14.01
C VAL A 85 2.56 -1.42 -13.77
N PRO A 86 3.53 -2.21 -14.27
CA PRO A 86 3.49 -3.67 -14.16
C PRO A 86 3.49 -4.11 -12.69
N ALA A 87 2.42 -4.80 -12.29
CA ALA A 87 2.10 -5.10 -10.90
C ALA A 87 3.23 -5.82 -10.16
N PHE A 88 3.88 -6.79 -10.81
CA PHE A 88 4.97 -7.53 -10.20
C PHE A 88 6.14 -6.62 -9.78
N LYS A 89 6.52 -5.65 -10.63
CA LYS A 89 7.62 -4.73 -10.29
C LYS A 89 7.26 -3.79 -9.14
N SER A 90 6.01 -3.32 -9.11
CA SER A 90 5.54 -2.44 -8.02
C SER A 90 5.47 -3.18 -6.69
N VAL A 91 4.91 -4.39 -6.69
CA VAL A 91 4.79 -5.20 -5.47
C VAL A 91 6.16 -5.57 -4.93
N VAL A 92 7.09 -6.02 -5.77
CA VAL A 92 8.43 -6.42 -5.33
C VAL A 92 9.20 -5.25 -4.74
N ARG A 93 9.21 -4.06 -5.37
CA ARG A 93 9.93 -2.90 -4.82
C ARG A 93 9.35 -2.45 -3.48
N VAL A 94 8.03 -2.46 -3.33
CA VAL A 94 7.33 -2.06 -2.09
C VAL A 94 7.60 -3.06 -0.98
N LEU A 95 7.53 -4.35 -1.28
CA LEU A 95 7.81 -5.42 -0.32
C LEU A 95 9.28 -5.37 0.13
N VAL A 96 10.23 -5.30 -0.80
CA VAL A 96 11.67 -5.24 -0.48
C VAL A 96 12.01 -3.97 0.29
N GLY A 97 11.51 -2.81 -0.13
CA GLY A 97 11.73 -1.54 0.56
C GLY A 97 11.15 -1.55 1.97
N GLY A 98 9.92 -2.06 2.13
CA GLY A 98 9.25 -2.14 3.44
C GLY A 98 9.95 -3.11 4.40
N LEU A 99 10.36 -4.29 3.93
CA LEU A 99 11.13 -5.25 4.73
C LEU A 99 12.50 -4.70 5.13
N LEU A 100 13.18 -4.00 4.22
CA LEU A 100 14.46 -3.35 4.51
C LEU A 100 14.30 -2.27 5.58
N ALA A 101 13.28 -1.40 5.46
CA ALA A 101 12.97 -0.38 6.46
C ALA A 101 12.67 -0.99 7.84
N MET A 102 11.90 -2.09 7.88
CA MET A 102 11.66 -2.84 9.11
C MET A 102 12.94 -3.40 9.72
N ALA A 103 13.79 -4.03 8.91
CA ALA A 103 15.04 -4.63 9.38
C ALA A 103 15.98 -3.57 9.97
N ILE A 104 16.10 -2.42 9.32
CA ILE A 104 16.90 -1.29 9.81
C ILE A 104 16.31 -0.77 11.12
N THR A 105 15.00 -0.51 11.17
CA THR A 105 14.35 0.04 12.38
C THR A 105 14.51 -0.90 13.57
N PHE A 106 14.20 -2.19 13.38
CA PHE A 106 14.34 -3.19 14.42
C PHE A 106 15.81 -3.39 14.84
N GLY A 107 16.74 -3.43 13.87
CA GLY A 107 18.16 -3.55 14.11
C GLY A 107 18.72 -2.40 14.94
N LEU A 108 18.36 -1.16 14.59
CA LEU A 108 18.75 0.04 15.34
C LEU A 108 18.17 0.03 16.75
N THR A 109 16.87 -0.23 16.92
CA THR A 109 16.25 -0.32 18.24
C THR A 109 16.89 -1.40 19.10
N LYS A 110 17.21 -2.57 18.52
CA LYS A 110 17.91 -3.65 19.22
C LYS A 110 19.34 -3.24 19.59
N LEU A 111 20.07 -2.57 18.71
CA LEU A 111 21.44 -2.13 18.99
C LEU A 111 21.49 -1.08 20.10
N ILE A 112 20.56 -0.12 20.07
CA ILE A 112 20.40 0.89 21.13
C ILE A 112 20.01 0.20 22.45
N GLY A 113 19.02 -0.70 22.43
CA GLY A 113 18.62 -1.48 23.61
C GLY A 113 19.68 -2.48 24.09
N SER A 114 20.67 -2.81 23.27
CA SER A 114 21.82 -3.63 23.64
C SER A 114 23.02 -2.80 24.11
N SER A 115 23.05 -1.49 23.82
CA SER A 115 24.17 -0.59 24.13
C SER A 115 23.85 0.38 25.29
N GLY A 116 22.58 0.50 25.67
CA GLY A 116 22.13 1.32 26.81
C GLY A 116 21.47 0.47 27.89
N LEU A 117 22.22 0.25 28.98
CA LEU A 117 21.86 -0.35 30.28
C LEU A 117 21.58 -1.86 30.30
#